data_AF-A0A7S0F6M6-F1
#
_entry.id   AF-A0A7S0F6M6-F1
#
_cell.length_a   1.000
_cell.length_b   1.000
_cell.length_c   1.000
_cell.angle_alpha   90.00
_cell.angle_beta   90.00
_cell.angle_gamma   90.00
#
_symmetry.space_group_name_H-M   'P 1'
#
loop_
_entity.id
_entity.type
_entity.pdbx_description
1 polymer ?
#
loop_
_entity_poly.entity_id
_entity_poly.type
_entity_poly.pdbx_seq_one_letter_code
_entity_poly.pdbx_strand_id
1 'polypeptide(L)'
;NIFLEDYDLPPCVACEGHTVALAFGIGNRGSGVQWHVHGAGFSESVHGRKHWVMYKDRPAFHPDRTSRNWMEYNYTRLDIQDRPLECTLNPGDLVYFPDMYWHATINLDPYTAFISTFTQEHQYVDAEL
;
A
#
# COMPACT_ATOMS: atom_id res chain seq x y z
N ASN A 1 -25.06 -0.89 9.99
CA ASN A 1 -23.85 -1.38 9.31
C ASN A 1 -23.34 -0.31 8.39
N ILE A 2 -22.42 0.50 8.89
CA ILE A 2 -21.51 1.24 8.03
C ILE A 2 -20.39 0.26 7.68
N PHE A 3 -20.10 0.07 6.40
CA PHE A 3 -19.19 -0.96 5.87
C PHE A 3 -17.84 -1.11 6.63
N LEU A 4 -17.31 -0.03 7.19
CA LEU A 4 -16.04 -0.04 7.92
C LEU A 4 -16.16 -0.38 9.42
N GLU A 5 -17.36 -0.32 10.00
CA GLU A 5 -17.60 -0.68 11.41
C GLU A 5 -17.46 -2.18 11.66
N ASP A 6 -17.76 -2.99 10.64
CA ASP A 6 -17.73 -4.46 10.69
C ASP A 6 -16.43 -5.05 10.13
N TYR A 7 -15.41 -4.21 9.85
CA TYR A 7 -14.14 -4.68 9.28
C TYR A 7 -13.25 -5.27 10.38
N ASP A 8 -12.81 -6.51 10.18
CA ASP A 8 -11.87 -7.18 11.07
C ASP A 8 -10.47 -6.59 10.90
N LEU A 9 -9.95 -5.95 11.95
CA LEU A 9 -8.63 -5.36 11.93
C LEU A 9 -7.54 -6.43 11.75
N PRO A 10 -6.44 -6.11 11.03
CA PRO A 10 -5.28 -7.00 10.94
C PRO A 10 -4.75 -7.44 12.31
N PRO A 11 -4.17 -8.65 12.42
CA PRO A 11 -3.61 -9.14 13.67
C PRO A 11 -2.29 -8.42 13.99
N CYS A 12 -2.37 -7.23 14.58
CA CYS A 12 -1.20 -6.42 14.95
C CYS A 12 -1.35 -5.77 16.34
N VAL A 13 -0.23 -5.55 17.02
CA VAL A 13 -0.21 -4.95 18.37
C VAL A 13 -0.71 -3.51 18.36
N ALA A 14 -0.37 -2.75 17.32
CA ALA A 14 -0.81 -1.36 17.15
C ALA A 14 -2.23 -1.23 16.58
N CYS A 15 -2.94 -2.34 16.33
CA CYS A 15 -4.25 -2.39 15.71
C CYS A 15 -5.36 -2.40 16.76
N GLU A 16 -5.30 -1.48 17.73
CA GLU A 16 -6.38 -1.26 18.69
C GLU A 16 -7.36 -0.22 18.11
N GLY A 17 -8.66 -0.39 18.29
CA GLY A 17 -9.68 0.33 17.51
C GLY A 17 -9.57 1.87 17.49
N HIS A 18 -9.01 2.50 18.53
CA HIS A 18 -8.83 3.96 18.60
C HIS A 18 -7.48 4.45 18.04
N THR A 19 -6.54 3.55 17.74
CA THR A 19 -5.18 3.88 17.29
C THR A 19 -4.97 3.66 15.80
N VAL A 20 -6.03 3.25 15.08
CA VAL A 20 -5.99 3.02 13.64
C VAL A 20 -6.88 3.99 12.87
N ALA A 21 -6.45 4.33 11.67
CA ALA A 21 -7.30 5.00 10.68
C ALA A 21 -7.61 4.02 9.54
N LEU A 22 -8.90 3.79 9.28
CA LEU A 22 -9.35 2.98 8.15
C LEU A 22 -9.62 3.88 6.94
N ALA A 23 -9.15 3.44 5.77
CA ALA A 23 -9.48 4.06 4.50
C ALA A 23 -10.01 3.02 3.52
N PHE A 24 -11.18 3.28 2.95
CA PHE A 24 -11.72 2.53 1.83
C PHE A 24 -11.35 3.21 0.52
N GLY A 25 -10.95 2.42 -0.48
CA GLY A 25 -10.70 2.92 -1.82
C GLY A 25 -11.23 1.97 -2.89
N ILE A 26 -11.66 2.57 -4.01
CA ILE A 26 -12.07 1.85 -5.21
C ILE A 26 -11.51 2.57 -6.44
N GLY A 27 -11.03 1.81 -7.43
CA GLY A 27 -10.51 2.37 -8.67
C GLY A 27 -10.56 1.38 -9.83
N ASN A 28 -10.59 1.91 -11.05
CA ASN A 28 -10.56 1.12 -12.30
C ASN A 28 -9.13 0.65 -12.61
N ARG A 29 -8.99 -0.32 -13.53
CA ARG A 29 -7.71 -0.79 -14.07
C ARG A 29 -6.79 0.36 -14.46
N GLY A 30 -5.54 0.27 -14.04
CA GLY A 30 -4.49 1.25 -14.34
C GLY A 30 -4.51 2.50 -13.47
N SER A 31 -5.54 2.71 -12.63
CA SER A 31 -5.47 3.68 -11.54
C SER A 31 -4.62 3.16 -10.39
N GLY A 32 -4.22 4.04 -9.48
CA GLY A 32 -3.41 3.68 -8.31
C GLY A 32 -2.86 4.92 -7.62
N VAL A 33 -2.01 4.70 -6.63
CA VAL A 33 -1.34 5.80 -5.90
C VAL A 33 0.13 5.85 -6.34
N GLN A 34 0.57 7.03 -6.75
CA GLN A 34 1.96 7.33 -7.13
C GLN A 34 2.92 7.08 -5.95
N TRP A 35 4.23 7.07 -6.22
CA TRP A 35 5.25 6.99 -5.18
C TRP A 35 5.04 8.05 -4.09
N HIS A 36 4.92 7.58 -2.86
CA HIS A 36 4.78 8.39 -1.65
C HIS A 36 5.28 7.59 -0.45
N VAL A 37 5.24 8.23 0.71
CA VAL A 37 5.67 7.64 1.98
C VAL A 37 4.83 8.24 3.11
N HIS A 38 4.56 7.44 4.13
CA HIS A 38 3.89 7.83 5.37
C HIS A 38 4.17 6.77 6.44
N GLY A 39 3.49 6.88 7.59
CA GLY A 39 3.52 5.90 8.66
C GLY A 39 3.12 4.50 8.20
N ALA A 40 3.47 3.49 8.99
CA ALA A 40 3.20 2.09 8.65
C ALA A 40 1.72 1.70 8.65
N GLY A 41 1.43 0.55 8.04
CA GLY A 41 0.09 -0.01 8.05
C GLY A 41 -0.09 -1.20 7.14
N PHE A 42 -1.34 -1.58 6.97
CA PHE A 42 -1.75 -2.71 6.15
C PHE A 42 -2.65 -2.27 5.01
N SER A 43 -2.66 -3.04 3.93
CA SER A 43 -3.65 -2.89 2.86
C SER A 43 -4.15 -4.25 2.38
N GLU A 44 -5.47 -4.43 2.42
CA GLU A 44 -6.15 -5.63 1.96
C GLU A 44 -6.84 -5.34 0.62
N SER A 45 -6.67 -6.24 -0.35
CA SER A 45 -7.51 -6.22 -1.55
C SER A 45 -8.81 -6.98 -1.28
N VAL A 46 -9.95 -6.30 -1.29
CA VAL A 46 -11.27 -6.92 -1.06
C VAL A 46 -11.85 -7.45 -2.37
N HIS A 47 -11.62 -6.74 -3.46
CA HIS A 47 -12.02 -7.16 -4.81
C HIS A 47 -10.99 -6.73 -5.84
N GLY A 48 -10.78 -7.54 -6.87
CA GLY A 48 -9.79 -7.31 -7.90
C GLY A 48 -8.37 -7.44 -7.36
N ARG A 49 -7.39 -7.27 -8.23
CA ARG A 49 -5.97 -7.33 -7.88
C ARG A 49 -5.33 -5.97 -7.82
N LYS A 50 -4.53 -5.75 -6.79
CA LYS A 50 -3.69 -4.56 -6.63
C LYS A 50 -2.23 -4.97 -6.58
N HIS A 51 -1.43 -4.39 -7.46
CA HIS A 51 0.01 -4.57 -7.45
C HIS A 51 0.69 -3.47 -6.66
N TRP A 52 1.63 -3.86 -5.80
CA TRP A 52 2.42 -3.00 -4.92
C TRP A 52 3.89 -3.10 -5.29
N VAL A 53 4.56 -1.95 -5.26
CA VAL A 53 6.02 -1.83 -5.37
C VAL A 53 6.53 -0.97 -4.24
N MET A 54 7.66 -1.34 -3.65
CA MET A 54 8.22 -0.72 -2.46
C MET A 54 9.74 -0.64 -2.50
N TYR A 55 10.27 0.45 -1.96
CA TYR A 55 11.69 0.63 -1.65
C TYR A 55 11.86 1.20 -0.25
N LYS A 56 12.98 0.87 0.39
CA LYS A 56 13.39 1.55 1.63
C LYS A 56 13.80 2.99 1.35
N ASP A 57 14.65 3.19 0.33
CA ASP A 57 15.13 4.50 -0.09
C ASP A 57 14.21 5.12 -1.14
N ARG A 58 14.31 6.45 -1.34
CA ARG A 58 13.49 7.16 -2.33
C ARG A 58 13.84 6.72 -3.75
N PRO A 59 12.91 6.14 -4.53
CA PRO A 59 13.17 5.81 -5.92
C PRO A 59 13.18 7.05 -6.81
N ALA A 60 13.75 6.92 -8.01
CA ALA A 60 13.63 7.95 -9.04
C ALA A 60 12.22 7.92 -9.65
N PHE A 61 11.46 9.01 -9.51
CA PHE A 61 10.16 9.20 -10.14
C PHE A 61 9.87 10.69 -10.39
N HIS A 62 8.96 10.97 -11.32
CA HIS A 62 8.48 12.33 -11.57
C HIS A 62 7.22 12.60 -10.72
N PRO A 63 7.19 13.67 -9.88
CA PRO A 63 6.10 13.89 -8.93
C PRO A 63 4.74 14.08 -9.60
N ASP A 64 4.70 14.77 -10.75
CA ASP A 64 3.44 15.03 -11.48
C ASP A 64 3.02 13.93 -12.47
N ARG A 65 3.58 12.73 -12.34
CA ARG A 65 3.18 11.57 -13.16
C ARG A 65 2.43 10.56 -12.31
N THR A 66 1.80 9.58 -12.94
CA THR A 66 1.04 8.52 -12.25
C THR A 66 1.92 7.32 -11.97
N SER A 67 1.50 6.45 -11.03
CA SER A 67 2.20 5.18 -10.76
C SER A 67 2.27 4.33 -12.02
N ARG A 68 1.18 4.29 -12.78
CA ARG A 68 1.13 3.65 -14.10
C ARG A 68 2.21 4.15 -15.06
N ASN A 69 2.45 5.45 -15.12
CA ASN A 69 3.53 5.99 -15.96
C ASN A 69 4.89 5.42 -15.52
N TRP A 70 5.16 5.39 -14.22
CA TRP A 70 6.40 4.81 -13.71
C TRP A 70 6.51 3.31 -14.05
N MET A 71 5.43 2.54 -13.90
CA MET A 71 5.42 1.11 -14.24
C MET A 71 5.69 0.86 -15.73
N GLU A 72 5.09 1.66 -16.62
CA GLU A 72 5.22 1.46 -18.07
C GLU A 72 6.61 1.90 -18.59
N TYR A 73 7.15 3.00 -18.07
CA TYR A 73 8.32 3.67 -18.68
C TYR A 73 9.62 3.57 -17.86
N ASN A 74 9.54 3.34 -16.55
CA ASN A 74 10.70 3.23 -15.66
C ASN A 74 10.95 1.77 -15.27
N TYR A 75 9.96 1.09 -14.69
CA TYR A 75 10.10 -0.28 -14.17
C TYR A 75 10.61 -1.26 -15.24
N THR A 76 10.08 -1.18 -16.47
CA THR A 76 10.47 -2.05 -17.59
C THR A 76 11.93 -1.93 -18.02
N ARG A 77 12.63 -0.89 -17.56
CA ARG A 77 14.02 -0.58 -17.90
C ARG A 77 14.99 -0.79 -16.73
N LEU A 78 14.50 -1.22 -15.56
CA LEU A 78 15.34 -1.47 -14.39
C LEU A 78 16.15 -2.76 -14.56
N ASP A 79 17.42 -2.69 -14.17
CA ASP A 79 18.22 -3.88 -13.93
C ASP A 79 17.65 -4.68 -12.76
N ILE A 80 17.89 -5.98 -12.75
CA ILE A 80 17.29 -6.87 -11.75
C ILE A 80 17.63 -6.47 -10.30
N GLN A 81 18.82 -5.90 -10.07
CA GLN A 81 19.28 -5.47 -8.75
C GLN A 81 18.62 -4.16 -8.29
N ASP A 82 18.09 -3.39 -9.23
CA ASP A 82 17.41 -2.12 -8.95
C ASP A 82 15.90 -2.30 -8.79
N ARG A 83 15.36 -3.52 -8.91
CA ARG A 83 13.92 -3.76 -8.84
C ARG A 83 13.37 -3.55 -7.42
N PRO A 84 12.13 -3.04 -7.30
CA PRO A 84 11.49 -2.88 -6.00
C PRO A 84 11.17 -4.23 -5.37
N LEU A 85 10.95 -4.23 -4.06
CA LEU A 85 10.14 -5.28 -3.44
C LEU A 85 8.73 -5.17 -4.03
N GLU A 86 8.19 -6.26 -4.55
CA GLU A 86 6.91 -6.22 -5.24
C GLU A 86 6.03 -7.43 -4.93
N CYS A 87 4.72 -7.20 -4.92
CA CYS A 87 3.73 -8.25 -4.79
C CYS A 87 2.42 -7.85 -5.47
N THR A 88 1.64 -8.84 -5.90
CA THR A 88 0.28 -8.63 -6.38
C THR A 88 -0.69 -9.25 -5.39
N LEU A 89 -1.52 -8.41 -4.77
CA LEU A 89 -2.57 -8.84 -3.88
C LEU A 89 -3.78 -9.29 -4.68
N ASN A 90 -4.21 -10.52 -4.46
CA ASN A 90 -5.50 -11.04 -4.88
C ASN A 90 -6.57 -10.69 -3.83
N PRO A 91 -7.87 -10.85 -4.15
CA PRO A 91 -8.92 -10.70 -3.16
C PRO A 91 -8.66 -11.56 -1.90
N GLY A 92 -8.65 -10.94 -0.72
CA GLY A 92 -8.31 -11.53 0.57
C GLY A 92 -6.82 -11.48 0.95
N ASP A 93 -5.93 -11.09 0.03
CA ASP A 93 -4.52 -10.90 0.36
C ASP A 93 -4.30 -9.57 1.09
N LEU A 94 -3.42 -9.61 2.08
CA LEU A 94 -3.02 -8.48 2.92
C LEU A 94 -1.53 -8.20 2.75
N VAL A 95 -1.15 -6.95 2.51
CA VAL A 95 0.24 -6.49 2.60
C VAL A 95 0.42 -5.62 3.83
N TYR A 96 1.60 -5.74 4.45
CA TYR A 96 2.10 -4.77 5.42
C TYR A 96 3.13 -3.87 4.73
N PHE A 97 2.94 -2.55 4.81
CA PHE A 97 3.91 -1.55 4.37
C PHE A 97 4.59 -0.95 5.62
N PRO A 98 5.93 -1.10 5.76
CA PRO A 98 6.62 -0.60 6.94
C PRO A 98 6.67 0.93 7.02
N ASP A 99 6.97 1.42 8.21
CA ASP A 99 7.16 2.84 8.46
C ASP A 99 8.19 3.44 7.51
N MET A 100 7.80 4.56 6.89
CA MET A 100 8.64 5.35 5.99
C MET A 100 9.20 4.61 4.76
N TYR A 101 8.61 3.47 4.36
CA TYR A 101 8.94 2.84 3.09
C TYR A 101 8.25 3.57 1.94
N TRP A 102 9.01 3.90 0.90
CA TRP A 102 8.46 4.44 -0.33
C TRP A 102 7.66 3.37 -1.05
N HIS A 103 6.42 3.69 -1.41
CA HIS A 103 5.56 2.73 -2.09
C HIS A 103 4.65 3.37 -3.13
N ALA A 104 4.31 2.59 -4.15
CA ALA A 104 3.35 2.93 -5.18
C ALA A 104 2.48 1.72 -5.51
N THR A 105 1.28 1.98 -6.03
CA THR A 105 0.31 0.92 -6.34
C THR A 105 -0.31 1.10 -7.72
N ILE A 106 -0.80 -0.02 -8.28
CA ILE A 106 -1.62 -0.02 -9.50
C ILE A 106 -2.69 -1.11 -9.44
N ASN A 107 -3.92 -0.75 -9.82
CA ASN A 107 -5.07 -1.64 -9.90
C ASN A 107 -5.04 -2.40 -11.24
N LEU A 108 -5.19 -3.73 -11.21
CA LEU A 108 -4.99 -4.58 -12.39
C LEU A 108 -6.31 -5.04 -13.04
N ASP A 109 -7.42 -4.95 -12.33
CA ASP A 109 -8.71 -5.48 -12.78
C ASP A 109 -9.73 -4.37 -13.06
N PRO A 110 -10.85 -4.65 -13.76
CA PRO A 110 -11.82 -3.63 -14.18
C PRO A 110 -12.33 -2.74 -13.03
N TYR A 111 -12.37 -3.27 -11.82
CA TYR A 111 -12.33 -2.46 -10.61
C TYR A 111 -11.56 -3.21 -9.52
N THR A 112 -10.96 -2.44 -8.63
CA THR A 112 -10.24 -2.94 -7.46
C THR A 112 -10.72 -2.17 -6.25
N ALA A 113 -11.21 -2.87 -5.25
CA ALA A 113 -11.66 -2.32 -3.98
C ALA A 113 -10.71 -2.81 -2.89
N PHE A 114 -10.31 -1.92 -1.99
CA PHE A 114 -9.32 -2.21 -0.96
C PHE A 114 -9.63 -1.44 0.32
N ILE A 115 -9.13 -1.95 1.43
CA ILE A 115 -9.14 -1.29 2.72
C ILE A 115 -7.69 -1.13 3.16
N SER A 116 -7.33 0.06 3.63
CA SER A 116 -6.04 0.30 4.29
C SER A 116 -6.28 0.57 5.77
N THR A 117 -5.45 -0.05 6.61
CA THR A 117 -5.38 0.18 8.05
C THR A 117 -4.08 0.90 8.36
N PHE A 118 -4.14 2.20 8.61
CA PHE A 118 -2.97 2.98 9.02
C PHE A 118 -2.80 2.87 10.53
N THR A 119 -1.58 2.54 10.96
CA THR A 119 -1.28 2.27 12.36
C THR A 119 -0.41 3.39 12.95
N GLN A 120 -0.37 3.45 14.28
CA GLN A 120 0.53 4.34 15.02
C GLN A 120 1.77 3.60 15.52
N GLU A 121 2.17 2.51 14.86
CA GLU A 121 3.18 1.61 15.43
C GLU A 121 4.56 2.24 15.63
N HIS A 122 4.90 3.25 14.83
CA HIS A 122 6.10 4.07 14.99
C HIS A 122 6.18 4.71 16.39
N GLN A 123 5.04 4.89 17.09
CA GLN A 123 5.00 5.37 18.47
C GLN A 123 5.43 4.32 19.51
N TYR A 124 5.37 3.03 19.17
CA TYR A 124 5.78 1.93 20.07
C TYR A 124 7.25 1.52 19.87
N VAL A 125 7.85 1.78 18.71
CA VAL A 125 9.25 1.41 18.44
C VAL A 125 10.23 2.24 19.28
N ASP A 126 9.87 3.48 19.61
CA ASP A 126 10.67 4.35 20.49
C ASP A 126 10.49 4.05 21.99
N ALA A 127 9.55 3.18 22.36
CA ALA A 127 9.26 2.84 23.76
C ALA A 127 10.10 1.66 24.30
N GLU A 128 10.85 0.97 23.45
CA GLU A 128 11.70 -0.18 23.81
C GLU A 128 13.19 0.01 23.51
N LEU A 129 13.69 1.25 23.50
CA LEU A 129 15.13 1.57 23.47
C LEU A 129 15.58 2.41 24.69
#